data_AF-A0A7V4KE47-F1
#
_entry.id   AF-A0A7V4KE47-F1
#
_cell.length_a   1.000
_cell.length_b   1.000
_cell.length_c   1.000
_cell.angle_alpha   90.00
_cell.angle_beta   90.00
_cell.angle_gamma   90.00
#
_symmetry.space_group_name_H-M   'P 1'
#
loop_
_entity.id
_entity.type
_entity.pdbx_description
1 polymer ?
#
loop_
_entity_poly.entity_id
_entity_poly.type
_entity_poly.pdbx_seq_one_letter_code
_entity_poly.pdbx_strand_id
1 'polypeptide(L)'
;MNVWKEYDLSSLGKCIKGLFNNTLSTLCAKQIREFIAAKVYKKTYGKPENLGLGQMEDVVDELYQESIERILKFKQKLEDFEPLQIATYFNRIIDNLIEDFRKASEKKPLSIDGIVKEEDDELELLEVIPDNTAVTSEEIFDKVVAHDIFEEFKNYMNGKELDLCDFIYYTGYSKDTQFREYPSADARYKAHQRVREKIRKFFEEVVNVSPSIVKIVIEKYKSEICDHIRFNK
;
A
#
# COMPACT_ATOMS: atom_id res chain seq x y z
N MET A 1 -23.85 20.37 5.38
CA MET A 1 -23.47 19.05 5.94
C MET A 1 -22.42 19.28 7.00
N ASN A 2 -22.59 18.77 8.22
CA ASN A 2 -21.57 18.82 9.27
C ASN A 2 -20.51 17.75 8.96
N VAL A 3 -19.37 18.15 8.38
CA VAL A 3 -18.32 17.26 7.85
C VAL A 3 -17.36 16.73 8.94
N TRP A 4 -17.62 17.01 10.21
CA TRP A 4 -16.70 16.77 11.33
C TRP A 4 -17.18 15.74 12.34
N LYS A 5 -18.04 14.80 11.95
CA LYS A 5 -18.24 13.62 12.80
C LYS A 5 -16.99 12.75 12.67
N GLU A 6 -16.22 12.65 13.75
CA GLU A 6 -15.34 11.51 13.94
C GLU A 6 -16.21 10.26 13.76
N TYR A 7 -15.93 9.51 12.70
CA TYR A 7 -16.66 8.28 12.44
C TYR A 7 -16.29 7.27 13.51
N ASP A 8 -17.31 6.73 14.19
CA ASP A 8 -17.12 5.56 15.04
C ASP A 8 -16.75 4.37 14.14
N LEU A 9 -15.44 4.16 13.98
CA LEU A 9 -14.88 3.08 13.20
C LEU A 9 -15.27 1.72 13.77
N SER A 10 -15.52 1.59 15.08
CA SER A 10 -15.99 0.33 15.65
C SER A 10 -17.40 0.00 15.16
N SER A 11 -18.30 1.00 15.12
CA SER A 11 -19.64 0.84 14.53
C SER A 11 -19.60 0.52 13.03
N LEU A 12 -18.73 1.19 12.27
CA LEU A 12 -18.54 0.90 10.84
C LEU A 12 -18.09 -0.55 10.63
N GLY A 13 -17.14 -1.00 11.45
CA GLY A 13 -16.61 -2.35 11.43
C GLY A 13 -17.65 -3.42 11.71
N LYS A 14 -18.53 -3.18 12.69
CA LYS A 14 -19.68 -4.06 12.98
C LYS A 14 -20.62 -4.17 11.78
N CYS A 15 -20.88 -3.05 11.11
CA CYS A 15 -21.71 -3.02 9.91
C CYS A 15 -21.10 -3.81 8.75
N ILE A 16 -19.80 -3.65 8.51
CA ILE A 16 -19.07 -4.42 7.49
C ILE A 16 -19.06 -5.92 7.84
N LYS A 17 -18.81 -6.28 9.10
CA LYS A 17 -18.87 -7.68 9.55
C LYS A 17 -20.25 -8.31 9.32
N GLY A 18 -21.31 -7.49 9.38
CA GLY A 18 -22.67 -7.90 9.01
C GLY A 18 -22.81 -8.41 7.57
N LEU A 19 -21.95 -7.98 6.63
CA LEU A 19 -21.91 -8.48 5.24
C LEU A 19 -21.52 -9.95 5.18
N PHE A 20 -20.61 -10.40 6.05
CA PHE A 20 -20.08 -11.76 6.00
C PHE A 20 -21.17 -12.80 6.26
N ASN A 21 -22.19 -12.43 7.03
CA ASN A 21 -23.30 -13.30 7.42
C ASN A 21 -24.61 -13.00 6.68
N ASN A 22 -24.58 -12.19 5.61
CA ASN A 22 -25.79 -11.71 4.92
C ASN A 22 -26.82 -11.02 5.85
N THR A 23 -26.32 -10.33 6.88
CA THR A 23 -27.15 -9.64 7.90
C THR A 23 -27.06 -8.12 7.79
N LEU A 24 -26.60 -7.59 6.64
CA LEU A 24 -26.44 -6.15 6.46
C LEU A 24 -27.80 -5.44 6.53
N SER A 25 -27.98 -4.63 7.57
CA SER A 25 -29.17 -3.78 7.70
C SER A 25 -29.11 -2.56 6.78
N THR A 26 -30.27 -2.00 6.46
CA THR A 26 -30.36 -0.72 5.72
C THR A 26 -29.61 0.42 6.42
N LEU A 27 -29.62 0.43 7.76
CA LEU A 27 -28.85 1.39 8.56
C LEU A 27 -27.35 1.22 8.34
N CYS A 28 -26.86 -0.02 8.32
CA CYS A 28 -25.45 -0.32 8.08
C CYS A 28 -25.02 0.02 6.65
N ALA A 29 -25.84 -0.31 5.65
CA ALA A 29 -25.59 0.09 4.26
C ALA A 29 -25.47 1.62 4.15
N LYS A 30 -26.36 2.36 4.81
CA LYS A 30 -26.31 3.82 4.87
C LYS A 30 -25.02 4.32 5.52
N GLN A 31 -24.62 3.76 6.65
CA GLN A 31 -23.41 4.14 7.37
C GLN A 31 -22.14 3.92 6.54
N ILE A 32 -22.05 2.80 5.83
CA ILE A 32 -20.93 2.50 4.93
C ILE A 32 -20.87 3.53 3.80
N ARG A 33 -22.01 3.84 3.17
CA ARG A 33 -22.08 4.83 2.08
C ARG A 33 -21.74 6.25 2.54
N GLU A 34 -22.23 6.66 3.70
CA GLU A 34 -21.88 7.94 4.31
C GLU A 34 -20.37 8.03 4.58
N PHE A 35 -19.76 6.95 5.06
CA PHE A 35 -18.31 6.88 5.26
C PHE A 35 -17.54 7.04 3.94
N ILE A 36 -17.93 6.33 2.88
CA ILE A 36 -17.32 6.45 1.55
C ILE A 36 -17.46 7.88 1.02
N ALA A 37 -18.66 8.48 1.11
CA ALA A 37 -18.90 9.85 0.67
C ALA A 37 -17.98 10.86 1.40
N ALA A 38 -17.77 10.69 2.70
CA ALA A 38 -16.85 11.52 3.46
C ALA A 38 -15.39 11.35 3.00
N LYS A 39 -14.98 10.11 2.68
CA LYS A 39 -13.64 9.82 2.15
C LYS A 39 -13.42 10.44 0.78
N VAL A 40 -14.36 10.26 -0.15
CA VAL A 40 -14.33 10.89 -1.48
C VAL A 40 -14.21 12.40 -1.33
N TYR A 41 -15.13 13.01 -0.57
CA TYR A 41 -15.13 14.45 -0.35
C TYR A 41 -13.78 14.96 0.19
N LYS A 42 -13.20 14.27 1.17
CA LYS A 42 -11.89 14.65 1.75
C LYS A 42 -10.76 14.52 0.73
N LYS A 43 -10.71 13.42 -0.02
CA LYS A 43 -9.62 13.13 -0.98
C LYS A 43 -9.71 13.94 -2.26
N THR A 44 -10.90 14.42 -2.62
CA THR A 44 -11.13 15.23 -3.82
C THR A 44 -11.34 16.71 -3.51
N TYR A 45 -11.26 17.12 -2.24
CA TYR A 45 -11.59 18.48 -1.77
C TYR A 45 -12.99 18.93 -2.21
N GLY A 46 -13.94 17.99 -2.18
CA GLY A 46 -15.34 18.21 -2.57
C GLY A 46 -15.61 18.24 -4.07
N LYS A 47 -14.65 17.81 -4.90
CA LYS A 47 -14.76 17.78 -6.36
C LYS A 47 -14.68 16.33 -6.89
N PRO A 48 -15.72 15.50 -6.69
CA PRO A 48 -15.73 14.08 -7.09
C PRO A 48 -15.42 13.88 -8.59
N GLU A 49 -15.70 14.87 -9.44
CA GLU A 49 -15.37 14.87 -10.87
C GLU A 49 -13.86 14.70 -11.17
N ASN A 50 -13.00 14.99 -10.20
CA ASN A 50 -11.55 14.76 -10.28
C ASN A 50 -11.18 13.26 -10.30
N LEU A 51 -12.13 12.37 -10.05
CA LEU A 51 -11.94 10.93 -10.14
C LEU A 51 -12.41 10.36 -11.49
N GLY A 52 -12.78 11.22 -12.45
CA GLY A 52 -13.25 10.81 -13.77
C GLY A 52 -14.67 10.25 -13.80
N LEU A 53 -15.32 10.16 -12.63
CA LEU A 53 -16.71 9.78 -12.46
C LEU A 53 -17.57 11.03 -12.19
N GLY A 54 -18.84 10.97 -12.60
CA GLY A 54 -19.77 12.11 -12.63
C GLY A 54 -20.06 12.76 -11.27
N GLN A 55 -21.25 12.50 -10.72
CA GLN A 55 -21.67 13.12 -9.46
C GLN A 55 -21.20 12.31 -8.25
N MET A 56 -21.21 12.93 -7.06
CA MET A 56 -20.82 12.28 -5.79
C MET A 56 -21.56 10.96 -5.56
N GLU A 57 -22.85 10.90 -5.90
CA GLU A 57 -23.67 9.70 -5.72
C GLU A 57 -23.17 8.54 -6.58
N ASP A 58 -22.83 8.80 -7.85
CA ASP A 58 -22.29 7.79 -8.77
C ASP A 58 -20.96 7.23 -8.25
N VAL A 59 -20.05 8.12 -7.82
CA VAL A 59 -18.73 7.73 -7.26
C VAL A 59 -18.90 6.88 -6.01
N VAL A 60 -19.82 7.27 -5.12
CA VAL A 60 -20.06 6.54 -3.88
C VAL A 60 -20.71 5.19 -4.14
N ASP A 61 -21.61 5.08 -5.12
CA ASP A 61 -22.22 3.82 -5.54
C ASP A 61 -21.17 2.84 -6.09
N GLU A 62 -20.28 3.32 -6.96
CA GLU A 62 -19.26 2.48 -7.58
C GLU A 62 -18.22 2.01 -6.55
N LEU A 63 -17.70 2.92 -5.73
CA LEU A 63 -16.81 2.59 -4.62
C LEU A 63 -17.48 1.65 -3.60
N TYR A 64 -18.77 1.82 -3.33
CA TYR A 64 -19.51 0.93 -2.45
C TYR A 64 -19.53 -0.50 -3.02
N GLN A 65 -19.95 -0.68 -4.27
CA GLN A 65 -20.02 -2.01 -4.88
C GLN A 65 -18.65 -2.70 -4.92
N GLU A 66 -17.62 -2.00 -5.43
CA GLU A 66 -16.27 -2.57 -5.53
C GLU A 66 -15.67 -2.88 -4.16
N SER A 67 -15.90 -2.03 -3.17
CA SER A 67 -15.36 -2.26 -1.83
C SER A 67 -16.04 -3.44 -1.11
N ILE A 68 -17.35 -3.62 -1.31
CA ILE A 68 -18.06 -4.80 -0.80
C ILE A 68 -17.54 -6.07 -1.49
N GLU A 69 -17.35 -6.05 -2.81
CA GLU A 69 -16.81 -7.21 -3.52
C GLU A 69 -15.40 -7.57 -3.03
N ARG A 70 -14.51 -6.56 -2.90
CA ARG A 70 -13.15 -6.74 -2.42
C ARG A 70 -13.13 -7.28 -0.98
N ILE A 71 -13.96 -6.76 -0.07
CA ILE A 71 -13.93 -7.22 1.32
C ILE A 71 -14.49 -8.64 1.47
N LEU A 72 -15.48 -9.03 0.66
CA LEU A 72 -16.02 -10.39 0.67
C LEU A 72 -15.02 -11.43 0.17
N LYS A 73 -14.12 -11.08 -0.77
CA LYS A 73 -13.01 -11.95 -1.20
C LYS A 73 -12.08 -12.34 -0.04
N PHE A 74 -11.98 -11.49 0.98
CA PHE A 74 -11.16 -11.73 2.17
C PHE A 74 -11.95 -12.17 3.41
N LYS A 75 -13.25 -12.51 3.26
CA LYS A 75 -14.14 -12.89 4.37
C LYS A 75 -13.49 -13.87 5.36
N GLN A 76 -12.92 -14.98 4.87
CA GLN A 76 -12.33 -16.02 5.73
C GLN A 76 -11.16 -15.50 6.57
N LYS A 77 -10.37 -14.56 6.04
CA LYS A 77 -9.23 -13.97 6.77
C LYS A 77 -9.70 -12.94 7.80
N LEU A 78 -10.81 -12.26 7.54
CA LEU A 78 -11.34 -11.16 8.36
C LEU A 78 -12.36 -11.64 9.40
N GLU A 79 -12.67 -12.93 9.45
CA GLU A 79 -13.73 -13.47 10.32
C GLU A 79 -13.41 -13.29 11.81
N ASP A 80 -12.15 -13.52 12.18
CA ASP A 80 -11.65 -13.39 13.55
C ASP A 80 -11.23 -11.95 13.91
N PHE A 81 -11.32 -11.01 12.98
CA PHE A 81 -10.89 -9.64 13.21
C PHE A 81 -11.91 -8.90 14.08
N GLU A 82 -11.41 -8.05 14.96
CA GLU A 82 -12.21 -7.11 15.74
C GLU A 82 -12.84 -6.05 14.81
N PRO A 83 -14.02 -5.50 15.15
CA PRO A 83 -14.70 -4.52 14.30
C PRO A 83 -13.82 -3.35 13.88
N LEU A 84 -13.01 -2.81 14.78
CA LEU A 84 -12.11 -1.70 14.45
C LEU A 84 -11.08 -2.07 13.38
N GLN A 85 -10.56 -3.30 13.41
CA GLN A 85 -9.60 -3.80 12.41
C GLN A 85 -10.29 -3.97 11.05
N ILE A 86 -11.52 -4.49 11.03
CA ILE A 86 -12.34 -4.61 9.82
C ILE A 86 -12.60 -3.23 9.20
N ALA A 87 -13.00 -2.24 10.01
CA ALA A 87 -13.26 -0.89 9.53
C ALA A 87 -12.01 -0.22 8.96
N THR A 88 -10.86 -0.47 9.57
CA THR A 88 -9.57 0.06 9.12
C THR A 88 -9.15 -0.59 7.81
N TYR A 89 -9.33 -1.90 7.67
CA TYR A 89 -9.09 -2.63 6.42
C TYR A 89 -10.00 -2.11 5.30
N PHE A 90 -11.28 -1.92 5.59
CA PHE A 90 -12.24 -1.34 4.66
C PHE A 90 -11.89 0.10 4.26
N ASN A 91 -11.45 0.93 5.21
CA ASN A 91 -10.95 2.28 4.91
C ASN A 91 -9.84 2.25 3.85
N ARG A 92 -8.91 1.31 3.95
CA ARG A 92 -7.80 1.17 3.00
C ARG A 92 -8.27 0.69 1.63
N ILE A 93 -9.25 -0.21 1.57
CA ILE A 93 -9.90 -0.58 0.31
C ILE A 93 -10.46 0.66 -0.38
N ILE A 94 -11.16 1.52 0.36
CA ILE A 94 -11.72 2.77 -0.17
C ILE A 94 -10.63 3.73 -0.63
N ASP A 95 -9.57 3.92 0.17
CA ASP A 95 -8.44 4.78 -0.22
C ASP A 95 -7.77 4.29 -1.51
N ASN A 96 -7.50 3.00 -1.62
CA ASN A 96 -6.89 2.41 -2.82
C ASN A 96 -7.80 2.56 -4.04
N LEU A 97 -9.09 2.30 -3.89
CA LEU A 97 -10.06 2.45 -4.97
C LEU A 97 -10.12 3.90 -5.46
N ILE A 98 -10.16 4.89 -4.55
CA ILE A 98 -10.16 6.31 -4.93
C ILE A 98 -8.91 6.67 -5.74
N GLU A 99 -7.73 6.16 -5.37
CA GLU A 99 -6.51 6.37 -6.16
C GLU A 99 -6.53 5.63 -7.50
N ASP A 100 -7.09 4.42 -7.57
CA ASP A 100 -7.29 3.68 -8.82
C ASP A 100 -8.17 4.49 -9.79
N PHE A 101 -9.29 5.05 -9.31
CA PHE A 101 -10.17 5.92 -10.10
C PHE A 101 -9.45 7.19 -10.56
N ARG A 102 -8.68 7.84 -9.68
CA ARG A 102 -7.87 9.01 -10.05
C ARG A 102 -6.90 8.69 -11.19
N LYS A 103 -6.11 7.62 -11.06
CA LYS A 103 -5.16 7.19 -12.10
C LYS A 103 -5.85 6.84 -13.41
N ALA A 104 -7.00 6.18 -13.35
CA ALA A 104 -7.79 5.86 -14.54
C ALA A 104 -8.29 7.15 -15.23
N SER A 105 -8.67 8.17 -14.46
CA SER A 105 -9.12 9.47 -14.99
C SER A 105 -8.00 10.31 -15.60
N GLU A 106 -6.77 10.20 -15.06
CA GLU A 106 -5.56 10.82 -15.59
C GLU A 106 -5.11 10.16 -16.91
N LYS A 107 -5.38 8.85 -17.08
CA LYS A 107 -5.18 8.10 -18.33
C LYS A 107 -6.26 8.38 -19.40
N LYS A 108 -6.79 9.60 -19.48
CA LYS A 108 -7.53 10.03 -20.69
C LYS A 108 -6.60 9.99 -21.91
N PRO A 109 -7.09 9.57 -23.09
CA PRO A 109 -6.24 9.26 -24.23
C PRO A 109 -5.45 10.51 -24.67
N LEU A 110 -4.13 10.43 -24.60
CA LEU A 110 -3.23 11.34 -25.29
C LEU A 110 -3.61 11.35 -26.77
N SER A 111 -3.93 12.53 -27.28
CA SER A 111 -4.11 12.81 -28.70
C SER A 111 -2.95 12.21 -29.48
N ILE A 112 -3.27 11.42 -30.51
CA ILE A 112 -2.34 10.87 -31.49
C ILE A 112 -1.80 12.05 -32.32
N ASP A 113 -0.83 12.78 -31.78
CA ASP A 113 0.10 13.66 -32.52
C ASP A 113 1.06 14.28 -31.48
N GLY A 114 2.14 13.55 -31.19
CA GLY A 114 3.12 13.99 -30.21
C GLY A 114 4.30 13.03 -30.17
N ILE A 115 5.35 13.43 -30.89
CA ILE A 115 6.58 12.69 -31.18
C ILE A 115 7.23 12.15 -29.89
N VAL A 116 7.42 10.83 -29.86
CA VAL A 116 8.19 10.11 -28.84
C VAL A 116 9.65 10.56 -28.91
N LYS A 117 10.16 11.10 -27.80
CA LYS A 117 11.58 11.08 -27.49
C LYS A 117 11.75 10.24 -26.23
N GLU A 118 12.41 9.11 -26.40
CA GLU A 118 13.02 8.32 -25.34
C GLU A 118 14.13 9.15 -24.70
N GLU A 119 14.15 9.28 -23.37
CA GLU A 119 15.36 9.58 -22.59
C GLU A 119 15.12 9.32 -21.08
N ASP A 120 16.01 8.51 -20.51
CA ASP A 120 16.43 8.37 -19.11
C ASP A 120 15.49 7.79 -18.02
N ASP A 121 15.48 6.45 -17.93
CA ASP A 121 15.12 5.65 -16.75
C ASP A 121 16.24 5.64 -15.68
N GLU A 122 16.63 6.81 -15.14
CA GLU A 122 17.65 6.89 -14.07
C GLU A 122 17.16 7.39 -12.70
N LEU A 123 15.84 7.53 -12.49
CA LEU A 123 15.29 8.08 -11.23
C LEU A 123 13.97 7.42 -10.81
N GLU A 124 13.99 6.31 -10.07
CA GLU A 124 12.71 5.71 -9.57
C GLU A 124 12.71 5.16 -8.13
N LEU A 125 13.79 5.30 -7.34
CA LEU A 125 13.76 4.90 -5.92
C LEU A 125 13.77 6.08 -4.95
N LEU A 126 14.24 7.25 -5.38
CA LEU A 126 14.32 8.46 -4.55
C LEU A 126 13.02 9.28 -4.52
N GLU A 127 12.12 9.13 -5.49
CA GLU A 127 10.84 9.85 -5.50
C GLU A 127 9.79 9.31 -4.51
N VAL A 128 10.06 8.16 -3.87
CA VAL A 128 9.13 7.49 -2.95
C VAL A 128 9.35 7.88 -1.48
N ILE A 129 10.34 8.72 -1.17
CA ILE A 129 10.62 9.15 0.21
C ILE A 129 10.42 10.66 0.33
N PRO A 130 9.18 11.13 0.58
CA PRO A 130 9.00 12.47 1.08
C PRO A 130 9.40 12.51 2.56
N ASP A 131 10.38 13.36 2.86
CA ASP A 131 10.63 13.87 4.20
C ASP A 131 9.47 14.78 4.59
N ASN A 132 8.61 14.34 5.52
CA ASN A 132 8.09 15.25 6.52
C ASN A 132 7.48 14.55 7.74
N THR A 133 7.95 15.01 8.89
CA THR A 133 7.62 14.61 10.25
C THR A 133 6.21 15.03 10.65
N ALA A 134 5.30 14.05 10.78
CA ALA A 134 4.23 14.02 11.79
C ALA A 134 3.64 12.60 11.81
N VAL A 135 3.79 11.88 12.92
CA VAL A 135 3.29 10.49 13.03
C VAL A 135 1.77 10.48 12.96
N THR A 136 1.22 10.03 11.84
CA THR A 136 -0.22 9.88 11.64
C THR A 136 -0.69 8.51 12.15
N SER A 137 -1.98 8.36 12.42
CA SER A 137 -2.59 7.05 12.74
C SER A 137 -2.37 5.99 11.64
N GLU A 138 -2.10 6.46 10.41
CA GLU A 138 -1.77 5.65 9.23
C GLU A 138 -0.39 4.99 9.37
N GLU A 139 0.62 5.71 9.89
CA GLU A 139 1.94 5.14 10.17
C GLU A 139 1.93 4.10 11.31
N ILE A 140 1.04 4.24 12.30
CA ILE A 140 0.93 3.25 13.40
C ILE A 140 0.39 1.93 12.86
N PHE A 141 -0.61 1.96 11.97
CA PHE A 141 -1.16 0.76 11.35
C PHE A 141 -0.20 0.14 10.33
N ASP A 142 0.46 0.97 9.51
CA ASP A 142 1.49 0.49 8.58
C ASP A 142 2.65 -0.18 9.33
N LYS A 143 3.01 0.28 10.54
CA LYS A 143 3.98 -0.40 11.42
C LYS A 143 3.48 -1.75 11.93
N VAL A 144 2.20 -1.89 12.27
CA VAL A 144 1.62 -3.17 12.74
C VAL A 144 1.60 -4.18 11.59
N VAL A 145 1.09 -3.81 10.43
CA VAL A 145 1.04 -4.70 9.25
C VAL A 145 2.45 -5.02 8.73
N ALA A 146 3.37 -4.05 8.76
CA ALA A 146 4.77 -4.30 8.44
C ALA A 146 5.41 -5.30 9.40
N HIS A 147 4.97 -5.37 10.67
CA HIS A 147 5.52 -6.35 11.61
C HIS A 147 5.16 -7.78 11.21
N ASP A 148 3.90 -8.03 10.84
CA ASP A 148 3.43 -9.35 10.42
C ASP A 148 4.07 -9.76 9.07
N ILE A 149 4.16 -8.81 8.13
CA ILE A 149 4.77 -9.04 6.82
C ILE A 149 6.29 -9.20 6.92
N PHE A 150 6.92 -8.61 7.92
CA PHE A 150 8.38 -8.68 8.08
C PHE A 150 8.86 -10.12 8.28
N GLU A 151 8.20 -10.92 9.12
CA GLU A 151 8.60 -12.31 9.32
C GLU A 151 8.36 -13.16 8.07
N GLU A 152 7.27 -12.91 7.33
CA GLU A 152 7.03 -13.57 6.04
C GLU A 152 8.07 -13.17 4.99
N PHE A 153 8.41 -11.89 4.90
CA PHE A 153 9.42 -11.37 3.98
C PHE A 153 10.81 -11.92 4.31
N LYS A 154 11.15 -11.99 5.59
CA LYS A 154 12.39 -12.59 6.08
C LYS A 154 12.51 -14.05 5.69
N ASN A 155 11.45 -14.82 5.90
CA ASN A 155 11.41 -16.23 5.48
C ASN A 155 11.48 -16.37 3.94
N TYR A 156 10.83 -15.48 3.20
CA TYR A 156 10.88 -15.46 1.73
C TYR A 156 12.29 -15.17 1.19
N MET A 157 13.07 -14.37 1.93
CA MET A 157 14.43 -13.98 1.60
C MET A 157 15.50 -14.89 2.22
N ASN A 158 15.11 -15.98 2.86
CA ASN A 158 16.04 -16.95 3.47
C ASN A 158 17.04 -17.49 2.43
N GLY A 159 18.33 -17.47 2.79
CA GLY A 159 19.45 -17.84 1.92
C GLY A 159 19.82 -16.78 0.88
N LYS A 160 19.24 -15.58 0.96
CA LYS A 160 19.51 -14.40 0.12
C LYS A 160 19.75 -13.12 0.92
N GLU A 161 20.00 -13.25 2.22
CA GLU A 161 20.17 -12.13 3.16
C GLU A 161 21.32 -11.22 2.74
N LEU A 162 22.47 -11.79 2.38
CA LEU A 162 23.64 -11.00 1.96
C LEU A 162 23.39 -10.25 0.65
N ASP A 163 22.73 -10.88 -0.33
CA ASP A 163 22.39 -10.23 -1.61
C ASP A 163 21.37 -9.10 -1.40
N LEU A 164 20.41 -9.29 -0.48
CA LEU A 164 19.42 -8.28 -0.10
C LEU A 164 20.04 -7.11 0.66
N CYS A 165 20.91 -7.38 1.63
CA CYS A 165 21.59 -6.32 2.37
C CYS A 165 22.52 -5.51 1.48
N ASP A 166 23.22 -6.15 0.54
CA ASP A 166 24.02 -5.46 -0.47
C ASP A 166 23.16 -4.52 -1.31
N PHE A 167 22.00 -4.99 -1.76
CA PHE A 167 21.05 -4.21 -2.55
C PHE A 167 20.48 -3.02 -1.75
N ILE A 168 19.98 -3.24 -0.52
CA ILE A 168 19.41 -2.20 0.33
C ILE A 168 20.42 -1.08 0.57
N TYR A 169 21.65 -1.44 0.91
CA TYR A 169 22.69 -0.46 1.18
C TYR A 169 23.16 0.26 -0.09
N TYR A 170 23.34 -0.46 -1.20
CA TYR A 170 23.74 0.11 -2.49
C TYR A 170 22.72 1.15 -3.00
N THR A 171 21.43 0.88 -2.82
CA THR A 171 20.34 1.72 -3.34
C THR A 171 19.96 2.87 -2.42
N GLY A 172 19.96 2.65 -1.11
CA GLY A 172 19.37 3.60 -0.16
C GLY A 172 20.34 4.35 0.76
N TYR A 173 21.61 3.93 0.87
CA TYR A 173 22.47 4.40 1.97
C TYR A 173 23.93 4.66 1.60
N SER A 174 24.66 3.66 1.05
CA SER A 174 26.09 3.79 0.74
C SER A 174 26.54 2.84 -0.37
N LYS A 175 27.04 3.38 -1.49
CA LYS A 175 27.43 2.60 -2.68
C LYS A 175 28.64 1.66 -2.45
N ASP A 176 29.48 1.96 -1.46
CA ASP A 176 30.74 1.24 -1.18
C ASP A 176 30.63 0.11 -0.16
N THR A 177 29.42 -0.40 0.06
CA THR A 177 29.17 -1.36 1.13
C THR A 177 28.83 -2.73 0.58
N GLN A 178 29.86 -3.57 0.48
CA GLN A 178 29.70 -4.96 0.07
C GLN A 178 29.44 -5.87 1.27
N PHE A 179 28.37 -6.66 1.20
CA PHE A 179 28.06 -7.69 2.21
C PHE A 179 28.65 -9.06 1.86
N ARG A 180 29.13 -9.23 0.63
CA ARG A 180 29.82 -10.41 0.13
C ARG A 180 30.72 -10.04 -1.05
N GLU A 181 31.66 -10.93 -1.36
CA GLU A 181 32.44 -10.81 -2.58
C GLU A 181 31.63 -11.21 -3.81
N TYR A 182 31.81 -10.43 -4.88
CA TYR A 182 31.26 -10.70 -6.20
C TYR A 182 32.41 -10.90 -7.20
N PRO A 183 32.33 -11.88 -8.11
CA PRO A 183 33.37 -12.14 -9.10
C PRO A 183 33.60 -10.98 -10.09
N SER A 184 32.59 -10.12 -10.28
CA SER A 184 32.66 -8.95 -11.16
C SER A 184 31.54 -7.96 -10.82
N ALA A 185 31.66 -6.73 -11.34
CA ALA A 185 30.60 -5.73 -11.25
C ALA A 185 29.29 -6.18 -11.94
N ASP A 186 29.39 -6.89 -13.07
CA ASP A 186 28.23 -7.47 -13.77
C ASP A 186 27.54 -8.55 -12.92
N ALA A 187 28.31 -9.38 -12.21
CA ALA A 187 27.75 -10.39 -11.30
C ALA A 187 27.00 -9.74 -10.13
N ARG A 188 27.51 -8.61 -9.61
CA ARG A 188 26.85 -7.81 -8.58
C ARG A 188 25.54 -7.19 -9.11
N TYR A 189 25.59 -6.57 -10.29
CA TYR A 189 24.42 -6.00 -10.95
C TYR A 189 23.30 -7.04 -11.17
N LYS A 190 23.64 -8.23 -11.69
CA LYS A 190 22.69 -9.33 -11.87
C LYS A 190 22.15 -9.87 -10.54
N ALA A 191 22.92 -9.83 -9.46
CA ALA A 191 22.44 -10.19 -8.13
C ALA A 191 21.39 -9.17 -7.65
N HIS A 192 21.67 -7.87 -7.79
CA HIS A 192 20.74 -6.78 -7.44
C HIS A 192 19.45 -6.84 -8.25
N GLN A 193 19.52 -7.09 -9.56
CA GLN A 193 18.33 -7.24 -10.40
C GLN A 193 17.42 -8.40 -9.93
N ARG A 194 18.00 -9.56 -9.63
CA ARG A 194 17.25 -10.71 -9.09
C ARG A 194 16.62 -10.42 -7.72
N VAL A 195 17.32 -9.66 -6.88
CA VAL A 195 16.78 -9.22 -5.58
C VAL A 195 15.62 -8.25 -5.78
N ARG A 196 15.76 -7.26 -6.66
CA ARG A 196 14.71 -6.30 -7.00
C ARG A 196 13.45 -7.01 -7.48
N GLU A 197 13.59 -7.95 -8.41
CA GLU A 197 12.47 -8.76 -8.91
C GLU A 197 11.80 -9.58 -7.79
N LYS A 198 12.60 -10.17 -6.88
CA LYS A 198 12.06 -10.92 -5.74
C LYS A 198 11.29 -10.04 -4.76
N ILE A 199 11.82 -8.86 -4.42
CA ILE A 199 11.13 -7.87 -3.57
C ILE A 199 9.81 -7.48 -4.22
N ARG A 200 9.87 -7.11 -5.50
CA ARG A 200 8.70 -6.70 -6.28
C ARG A 200 7.64 -7.80 -6.28
N LYS A 201 8.03 -9.03 -6.60
CA LYS A 201 7.14 -10.19 -6.60
C LYS A 201 6.50 -10.43 -5.24
N PHE A 202 7.27 -10.33 -4.15
CA PHE A 202 6.73 -10.50 -2.81
C PHE A 202 5.68 -9.42 -2.49
N PHE A 203 6.02 -8.14 -2.66
CA PHE A 203 5.14 -7.05 -2.23
C PHE A 203 3.97 -6.76 -3.17
N GLU A 204 4.13 -7.00 -4.48
CA GLU A 204 3.07 -6.77 -5.48
C GLU A 204 2.18 -8.00 -5.68
N GLU A 205 2.75 -9.22 -5.68
CA GLU A 205 1.99 -10.43 -6.04
C GLU A 205 1.60 -11.29 -4.83
N VAL A 206 2.41 -11.34 -3.76
CA VAL A 206 2.15 -12.23 -2.60
C VAL A 206 1.31 -11.52 -1.53
N VAL A 207 1.75 -10.34 -1.09
CA VAL A 207 1.08 -9.61 0.00
C VAL A 207 0.25 -8.41 -0.46
N ASN A 208 0.52 -7.87 -1.66
CA ASN A 208 -0.16 -6.72 -2.26
C ASN A 208 -0.39 -5.55 -1.29
N VAL A 209 0.70 -4.85 -0.95
CA VAL A 209 0.68 -3.77 0.05
C VAL A 209 1.17 -2.43 -0.49
N SER A 210 0.75 -1.35 0.17
CA SER A 210 1.17 0.01 -0.16
C SER A 210 2.68 0.21 -0.02
N PRO A 211 3.28 1.14 -0.80
CA PRO A 211 4.70 1.48 -0.72
C PRO A 211 5.17 1.89 0.68
N SER A 212 4.31 2.48 1.52
CA SER A 212 4.62 2.84 2.90
C SER A 212 4.97 1.63 3.77
N ILE A 213 4.23 0.53 3.64
CA ILE A 213 4.49 -0.73 4.35
C ILE A 213 5.78 -1.36 3.83
N VAL A 214 5.98 -1.35 2.50
CA VAL A 214 7.23 -1.84 1.89
C VAL A 214 8.43 -1.10 2.50
N LYS A 215 8.36 0.23 2.59
CA LYS A 215 9.40 1.05 3.20
C LYS A 215 9.69 0.64 4.64
N ILE A 216 8.67 0.49 5.49
CA ILE A 216 8.84 0.09 6.90
C ILE A 216 9.44 -1.31 7.01
N VAL A 217 9.00 -2.27 6.18
CA VAL A 217 9.55 -3.63 6.16
C VAL A 217 11.02 -3.62 5.76
N ILE A 218 11.40 -2.85 4.74
CA ILE A 218 12.80 -2.74 4.28
C ILE A 218 13.67 -2.02 5.31
N GLU A 219 13.18 -0.95 5.95
CA GLU A 219 13.89 -0.26 7.04
C GLU A 219 14.09 -1.18 8.25
N LYS A 220 13.07 -1.95 8.62
CA LYS A 220 13.16 -2.96 9.68
C LYS A 220 14.15 -4.06 9.33
N TYR A 221 14.15 -4.55 8.08
CA TYR A 221 15.11 -5.54 7.59
C TYR A 221 16.55 -5.04 7.64
N LYS A 222 16.78 -3.79 7.25
CA LYS A 222 18.08 -3.15 7.42
C LYS A 222 18.49 -3.18 8.90
N SER A 223 17.65 -2.65 9.78
CA SER A 223 17.98 -2.51 11.20
C SER A 223 18.19 -3.85 11.91
N GLU A 224 17.35 -4.85 11.65
CA GLU A 224 17.35 -6.12 12.39
C GLU A 224 18.27 -7.18 11.80
N ILE A 225 18.64 -7.08 10.52
CA ILE A 225 19.44 -8.11 9.85
C ILE A 225 20.73 -7.49 9.29
N CYS A 226 20.62 -6.50 8.39
CA CYS A 226 21.80 -5.99 7.70
C CYS A 226 22.77 -5.27 8.64
N ASP A 227 22.27 -4.42 9.52
CA ASP A 227 23.09 -3.68 10.49
C ASP A 227 23.72 -4.66 11.50
N HIS A 228 23.01 -5.71 11.90
CA HIS A 228 23.56 -6.79 12.72
C HIS A 228 24.70 -7.54 12.01
N ILE A 229 24.51 -7.94 10.75
CA ILE A 229 25.57 -8.61 9.96
C ILE A 229 26.80 -7.71 9.80
N ARG A 230 26.58 -6.40 9.64
CA ARG A 230 27.63 -5.42 9.34
C ARG A 230 28.44 -4.98 10.55
N PHE A 231 27.75 -4.71 11.67
CA PHE A 231 28.34 -4.05 12.83
C PHE A 231 28.48 -4.96 14.06
N ASN A 232 27.73 -6.06 14.13
CA ASN A 232 27.83 -7.07 15.18
C ASN A 232 28.45 -8.37 14.65
N LYS A 233 29.73 -8.28 14.22
CA LYS A 233 30.60 -9.45 14.19
C LYS A 233 30.94 -9.90 15.60
#